data_AF-A0A9Q8WFS5-F1
#
_entry.id   AF-A0A9Q8WFS5-F1
#
_cell.length_a   1.000
_cell.length_b   1.000
_cell.length_c   1.000
_cell.angle_alpha   90.00
_cell.angle_beta   90.00
_cell.angle_gamma   90.00
#
_symmetry.space_group_name_H-M   'P 1'
#
loop_
_entity.id
_entity.type
_entity.pdbx_description
1 polymer ?
#
loop_
_entity_poly.entity_id
_entity_poly.type
_entity_poly.pdbx_seq_one_letter_code
_entity_poly.pdbx_strand_id
1 'polypeptide(L)'
;MSSSAQTALVPGKFPFNFNSPDCFHNPVPSPPWQWRYFGRFIFGFDTIRYGVSKAANAIFAQELQRRMDEQKLPILSMAVHPGEVATEGVFSVNPSLIKTIARWTFISPEQGAATPVFAAVSKEIRQDASKYKGKFVFPGGKIGDPNPVASNKEQATGLWRNANEEVNSQLRAQGLPGLQPW
;
A
#
# COMPACT_ATOMS: atom_id res chain seq x y z
N MET A 1 3.77 4.90 -0.34
CA MET A 1 4.55 3.89 0.40
C MET A 1 3.68 2.67 0.67
N SER A 2 4.14 1.46 0.36
CA SER A 2 3.45 0.19 0.64
C SER A 2 4.30 -0.68 1.60
N SER A 3 3.93 -1.94 1.81
CA SER A 3 4.64 -2.91 2.67
C SER A 3 4.27 -4.34 2.29
N SER A 4 5.18 -5.27 2.60
CA SER A 4 4.99 -6.74 2.60
C SER A 4 3.74 -7.19 3.38
N ALA A 5 3.21 -6.37 4.29
CA ALA A 5 1.99 -6.65 5.05
C ALA A 5 0.78 -7.02 4.16
N GLN A 6 0.72 -6.51 2.93
CA GLN A 6 -0.35 -6.85 1.98
C GLN A 6 -0.37 -8.34 1.57
N THR A 7 0.76 -9.03 1.66
CA THR A 7 0.88 -10.48 1.39
C THR A 7 1.08 -11.29 2.66
N ALA A 8 1.80 -10.74 3.65
CA ALA A 8 2.11 -11.44 4.89
C ALA A 8 0.93 -11.50 5.89
N LEU A 9 0.10 -10.46 5.94
CA LEU A 9 -0.98 -10.36 6.94
C LEU A 9 -2.36 -10.68 6.36
N VAL A 10 -2.51 -10.58 5.03
CA VAL A 10 -3.79 -10.84 4.36
C VAL A 10 -3.79 -12.27 3.81
N PRO A 11 -4.80 -13.11 4.14
CA PRO A 11 -4.89 -14.46 3.58
C PRO A 11 -4.95 -14.44 2.04
N GLY A 12 -4.35 -15.44 1.38
CA GLY A 12 -4.27 -15.48 -0.09
C GLY A 12 -5.63 -15.47 -0.82
N LYS A 13 -6.72 -15.93 -0.18
CA LYS A 13 -8.10 -15.89 -0.71
C LYS A 13 -8.96 -14.79 -0.07
N PHE A 14 -8.35 -13.72 0.42
CA PHE A 14 -9.10 -12.63 1.04
C PHE A 14 -9.99 -11.90 0.02
N PRO A 15 -11.29 -11.68 0.33
CA PRO A 15 -12.23 -11.04 -0.59
C PRO A 15 -12.07 -9.51 -0.52
N PHE A 16 -11.10 -8.98 -1.26
CA PHE A 16 -10.97 -7.53 -1.43
C PHE A 16 -12.24 -6.96 -2.10
N ASN A 17 -12.66 -5.79 -1.64
CA ASN A 17 -13.87 -5.12 -2.10
C ASN A 17 -13.58 -3.74 -2.67
N PHE A 18 -12.39 -3.52 -3.26
CA PHE A 18 -12.01 -2.20 -3.78
C PHE A 18 -12.92 -1.70 -4.90
N ASN A 19 -13.67 -2.59 -5.56
CA ASN A 19 -14.69 -2.25 -6.55
C ASN A 19 -16.04 -1.83 -5.94
N SER A 20 -16.27 -2.08 -4.64
CA SER A 20 -17.49 -1.66 -3.93
C SER A 20 -17.43 -0.19 -3.52
N PRO A 21 -18.50 0.61 -3.71
CA PRO A 21 -18.55 1.99 -3.22
C PRO A 21 -18.26 2.14 -1.71
N ASP A 22 -18.47 1.08 -0.94
CA ASP A 22 -18.26 1.04 0.50
C ASP A 22 -16.80 0.73 0.91
N CYS A 23 -15.87 0.62 -0.05
CA CYS A 23 -14.51 0.11 0.22
C CYS A 23 -13.68 0.92 1.23
N PHE A 24 -13.98 2.22 1.40
CA PHE A 24 -13.28 3.07 2.38
C PHE A 24 -13.95 3.08 3.75
N HIS A 25 -15.26 2.88 3.80
CA HIS A 25 -16.01 2.80 5.06
C HIS A 25 -15.96 1.40 5.68
N ASN A 26 -15.97 0.36 4.84
CA ASN A 26 -15.88 -1.04 5.23
C ASN A 26 -14.81 -1.80 4.40
N PRO A 27 -13.50 -1.52 4.61
CA PRO A 27 -12.41 -2.11 3.83
C PRO A 27 -12.18 -3.61 4.12
N VAL A 28 -12.79 -4.15 5.17
CA VAL A 28 -12.66 -5.55 5.60
C VAL A 28 -14.06 -6.11 5.87
N PRO A 29 -14.85 -6.38 4.81
CA PRO A 29 -16.25 -6.75 4.96
C PRO A 29 -16.44 -8.11 5.65
N SER A 30 -15.45 -9.00 5.52
CA SER A 30 -15.43 -10.30 6.19
C SER A 30 -14.04 -10.54 6.81
N PRO A 31 -13.83 -10.14 8.08
CA PRO A 31 -12.56 -10.36 8.74
C PRO A 31 -12.30 -11.87 8.87
N PRO A 32 -11.10 -12.36 8.49
CA PRO A 32 -10.72 -13.76 8.61
C PRO A 32 -10.92 -14.27 10.04
N TRP A 33 -11.47 -15.46 10.19
CA TRP A 33 -11.70 -16.04 11.52
C TRP A 33 -10.39 -16.16 12.32
N GLN A 34 -9.26 -16.43 11.65
CA GLN A 34 -7.93 -16.50 12.27
C GLN A 34 -7.57 -15.19 12.97
N TRP A 35 -7.84 -14.07 12.31
CA TRP A 35 -7.65 -12.73 12.90
C TRP A 35 -8.60 -12.51 14.07
N ARG A 36 -9.89 -12.85 13.88
CA ARG A 36 -10.94 -12.65 14.88
C ARG A 36 -10.73 -13.43 16.17
N TYR A 37 -10.09 -14.60 16.12
CA TYR A 37 -9.93 -15.44 17.30
C TYR A 37 -8.51 -15.48 17.86
N PHE A 38 -7.47 -15.23 17.06
CA PHE A 38 -6.07 -15.35 17.50
C PHE A 38 -5.29 -14.06 17.25
N GLY A 39 -5.32 -13.53 16.03
CA GLY A 39 -4.45 -12.43 15.63
C GLY A 39 -4.63 -11.14 16.45
N ARG A 40 -5.86 -10.80 16.85
CA ARG A 40 -6.14 -9.59 17.66
C ARG A 40 -5.46 -9.56 19.04
N PHE A 41 -5.00 -10.71 19.53
CA PHE A 41 -4.27 -10.80 20.80
C PHE A 41 -2.75 -10.72 20.62
N ILE A 42 -2.27 -10.89 19.37
CA ILE A 42 -0.85 -10.86 19.02
C ILE A 42 -0.40 -9.44 18.69
N PHE A 43 -1.20 -8.71 17.92
CA PHE A 43 -0.90 -7.34 17.49
C PHE A 43 -1.91 -6.36 18.08
N GLY A 44 -1.46 -5.15 18.42
CA GLY A 44 -2.34 -4.14 19.01
C GLY A 44 -3.05 -3.24 17.99
N PHE A 45 -3.14 -3.68 16.74
CA PHE A 45 -3.85 -2.99 15.67
C PHE A 45 -4.50 -3.99 14.72
N ASP A 46 -5.45 -3.54 13.89
CA ASP A 46 -6.07 -4.38 12.86
C ASP A 46 -5.11 -4.67 11.70
N THR A 47 -4.44 -5.82 11.76
CA THR A 47 -3.46 -6.23 10.74
C THR A 47 -4.08 -6.49 9.37
N ILE A 48 -5.34 -6.91 9.32
CA ILE A 48 -6.04 -7.18 8.06
C ILE A 48 -6.35 -5.86 7.38
N ARG A 49 -6.96 -4.93 8.12
CA ARG A 49 -7.23 -3.57 7.62
C ARG A 49 -5.94 -2.86 7.20
N TYR A 50 -4.86 -3.03 7.97
CA TYR A 50 -3.56 -2.51 7.60
C TYR A 50 -3.03 -3.15 6.30
N GLY A 51 -3.06 -4.47 6.18
CA GLY A 51 -2.67 -5.19 4.97
C GLY A 51 -3.47 -4.76 3.74
N VAL A 52 -4.79 -4.60 3.88
CA VAL A 52 -5.68 -4.06 2.83
C VAL A 52 -5.26 -2.65 2.42
N SER A 53 -4.94 -1.77 3.37
CA SER A 53 -4.45 -0.42 3.05
C SER A 53 -3.11 -0.44 2.27
N LYS A 54 -2.25 -1.43 2.53
CA LYS A 54 -0.97 -1.59 1.82
C LYS A 54 -1.17 -2.20 0.43
N ALA A 55 -2.15 -3.08 0.26
CA ALA A 55 -2.59 -3.53 -1.06
C ALA A 55 -3.14 -2.37 -1.91
N ALA A 56 -3.99 -1.53 -1.31
CA ALA A 56 -4.52 -0.33 -1.97
C ALA A 56 -3.40 0.60 -2.46
N ASN A 57 -2.35 0.82 -1.65
CA ASN A 57 -1.20 1.63 -2.07
C ASN A 57 -0.44 1.03 -3.27
N ALA A 58 -0.31 -0.30 -3.34
CA ALA A 58 0.35 -0.96 -4.46
C ALA A 58 -0.47 -0.85 -5.75
N ILE A 59 -1.77 -1.12 -5.66
CA ILE A 59 -2.73 -0.94 -6.74
C ILE A 59 -2.74 0.51 -7.24
N PHE A 60 -2.82 1.47 -6.32
CA PHE A 60 -2.85 2.89 -6.67
C PHE A 60 -1.62 3.29 -7.48
N ALA A 61 -0.43 2.85 -7.06
CA ALA A 61 0.79 3.15 -7.79
C ALA A 61 0.79 2.56 -9.22
N GLN A 62 0.30 1.33 -9.36
CA GLN A 62 0.16 0.65 -10.66
C GLN A 62 -0.83 1.34 -11.59
N GLU A 63 -2.02 1.66 -11.08
CA GLU A 63 -3.08 2.29 -11.86
C GLU A 63 -2.70 3.74 -12.23
N LEU A 64 -2.02 4.46 -11.32
CA LEU A 64 -1.44 5.77 -11.63
C LEU A 64 -0.40 5.66 -12.76
N GLN A 65 0.49 4.66 -12.73
CA GLN A 65 1.45 4.45 -13.82
C GLN A 65 0.74 4.18 -15.15
N ARG A 66 -0.28 3.31 -15.14
CA ARG A 66 -1.05 2.98 -16.35
C ARG A 66 -1.65 4.23 -16.99
N ARG A 67 -2.23 5.11 -16.19
CA ARG A 67 -2.84 6.38 -16.64
C ARG A 67 -1.79 7.38 -17.13
N MET A 68 -0.65 7.50 -16.44
CA MET A 68 0.47 8.33 -16.88
C MET A 68 1.03 7.87 -18.22
N ASP A 69 1.14 6.55 -18.44
CA ASP A 69 1.56 5.96 -19.71
C ASP A 69 0.56 6.29 -20.83
N GLU A 70 -0.75 6.18 -20.58
CA GLU A 70 -1.82 6.52 -21.54
C GLU A 70 -1.78 7.98 -21.97
N GLN A 71 -1.51 8.89 -21.03
CA GLN A 71 -1.36 10.32 -21.27
C GLN A 71 0.04 10.70 -21.78
N LYS A 72 0.96 9.74 -21.94
CA LYS A 72 2.36 9.95 -22.35
C LYS A 72 3.11 10.93 -21.44
N LEU A 73 2.77 10.95 -20.15
CA LEU A 73 3.42 11.79 -19.16
C LEU A 73 4.75 11.15 -18.73
N PRO A 74 5.87 11.90 -18.72
CA PRO A 74 7.19 11.38 -18.36
C PRO A 74 7.37 11.26 -16.83
N ILE A 75 6.35 10.73 -16.15
CA ILE A 75 6.28 10.56 -14.69
C ILE A 75 6.30 9.07 -14.37
N LEU A 76 7.05 8.69 -13.34
CA LEU A 76 7.14 7.32 -12.85
C LEU A 76 6.42 7.21 -11.51
N SER A 77 5.47 6.28 -11.43
CA SER A 77 4.75 5.91 -10.22
C SER A 77 5.19 4.52 -9.78
N MET A 78 5.50 4.37 -8.49
CA MET A 78 6.00 3.13 -7.91
C MET A 78 5.45 2.95 -6.49
N ALA A 79 5.21 1.71 -6.10
CA ALA A 79 5.03 1.36 -4.70
C ALA A 79 6.39 1.02 -4.10
N VAL A 80 6.65 1.45 -2.86
CA VAL A 80 7.94 1.23 -2.20
C VAL A 80 7.73 0.63 -0.83
N HIS A 81 8.47 -0.43 -0.52
CA HIS A 81 8.59 -1.02 0.80
C HIS A 81 9.93 -0.62 1.43
N PRO A 82 9.93 0.04 2.60
CA PRO A 82 11.16 0.48 3.24
C PRO A 82 11.94 -0.65 3.93
N GLY A 83 11.41 -1.88 3.96
CA GLY A 83 11.86 -2.91 4.89
C GLY A 83 11.02 -2.91 6.17
N GLU A 84 11.39 -3.77 7.12
CA GLU A 84 10.78 -3.83 8.45
C GLU A 84 11.45 -2.78 9.34
N VAL A 85 10.83 -1.61 9.49
CA VAL A 85 11.43 -0.42 10.13
C VAL A 85 10.91 -0.25 11.56
N ALA A 86 11.83 -0.04 12.50
CA ALA A 86 11.56 0.26 13.90
C ALA A 86 11.01 1.69 14.07
N THR A 87 9.76 1.91 13.65
CA THR A 87 9.07 3.20 13.80
C THR A 87 8.46 3.36 15.19
N GLU A 88 8.23 4.60 15.62
CA GLU A 88 7.47 4.91 16.83
C GLU A 88 6.07 4.28 16.81
N GLY A 89 5.44 4.21 15.64
CA GLY A 89 4.16 3.51 15.45
C GLY A 89 4.22 2.04 15.89
N VAL A 90 5.28 1.31 15.55
CA VAL A 90 5.45 -0.09 15.99
C VAL A 90 5.51 -0.19 17.52
N PHE A 91 6.21 0.74 18.18
CA PHE A 91 6.40 0.74 19.62
C PHE A 91 5.23 1.32 20.43
N SER A 92 4.38 2.15 19.82
CA SER A 92 3.20 2.71 20.50
C SER A 92 2.03 1.72 20.50
N VAL A 93 1.77 1.05 19.38
CA VAL A 93 0.54 0.26 19.21
C VAL A 93 0.66 -1.20 19.63
N ASN A 94 1.84 -1.80 19.64
CA ASN A 94 1.97 -3.26 19.83
C ASN A 94 2.20 -3.70 21.27
N PRO A 95 1.93 -4.97 21.63
CA PRO A 95 2.29 -5.53 22.94
C PRO A 95 3.80 -5.65 23.15
N SER A 96 4.24 -5.71 24.42
CA SER A 96 5.67 -5.75 24.80
C SER A 96 6.48 -6.83 24.10
N LEU A 97 5.92 -8.02 23.87
CA LEU A 97 6.59 -9.10 23.13
C LEU A 97 6.98 -8.67 21.71
N ILE A 98 6.02 -8.09 20.98
CA ILE A 98 6.24 -7.60 19.61
C ILE A 98 7.21 -6.42 19.60
N LYS A 99 7.13 -5.50 20.58
CA LYS A 99 8.10 -4.40 20.73
C LYS A 99 9.51 -4.93 20.92
N THR A 100 9.68 -5.95 21.76
CA THR A 100 10.99 -6.58 21.98
C THR A 100 11.50 -7.18 20.68
N ILE A 101 10.70 -8.00 19.99
CA ILE A 101 11.11 -8.60 18.71
C ILE A 101 11.54 -7.51 17.72
N ALA A 102 10.72 -6.46 17.55
CA ALA A 102 11.03 -5.37 16.63
C ALA A 102 12.34 -4.64 16.97
N ARG A 103 12.66 -4.44 18.25
CA ARG A 103 13.95 -3.83 18.66
C ARG A 103 15.17 -4.63 18.21
N TRP A 104 15.05 -5.94 18.10
CA TRP A 104 16.16 -6.82 17.74
C TRP A 104 16.25 -7.10 16.24
N THR A 105 15.13 -7.04 15.52
CA THR A 105 15.06 -7.50 14.11
C THR A 105 14.80 -6.39 13.09
N PHE A 106 14.23 -5.26 13.50
CA PHE A 106 13.86 -4.19 12.57
C PHE A 106 15.04 -3.22 12.34
N ILE A 107 15.12 -2.67 11.13
CA ILE A 107 16.13 -1.68 10.77
C ILE A 107 15.75 -0.29 11.29
N SER A 108 16.71 0.62 11.37
CA SER A 108 16.46 1.99 11.79
C SER A 108 15.64 2.78 10.76
N PRO A 109 14.94 3.86 11.14
CA PRO A 109 14.28 4.77 10.21
C PRO A 109 15.20 5.30 9.10
N GLU A 110 16.46 5.61 9.43
CA GLU A 110 17.47 6.10 8.49
C GLU A 110 17.82 5.02 7.46
N GLN A 111 17.97 3.77 7.90
CA GLN A 111 18.18 2.64 7.00
C GLN A 111 16.94 2.39 6.13
N GLY A 112 15.75 2.47 6.71
CA GLY A 112 14.47 2.31 6.00
C GLY A 112 14.20 3.40 4.96
N ALA A 113 14.79 4.59 5.13
CA ALA A 113 14.70 5.67 4.16
C ALA A 113 15.47 5.38 2.86
N ALA A 114 16.40 4.43 2.85
CA ALA A 114 17.22 4.12 1.68
C ALA A 114 16.38 3.74 0.46
N THR A 115 15.34 2.91 0.63
CA THR A 115 14.49 2.47 -0.50
C THR A 115 13.67 3.62 -1.13
N PRO A 116 12.90 4.43 -0.37
CA PRO A 116 12.19 5.56 -0.97
C PRO A 116 13.12 6.63 -1.54
N VAL A 117 14.29 6.88 -0.92
CA VAL A 117 15.29 7.79 -1.49
C VAL A 117 15.80 7.23 -2.82
N PHE A 118 16.20 5.96 -2.88
CA PHE A 118 16.61 5.30 -4.11
C PHE A 118 15.55 5.45 -5.21
N ALA A 119 14.29 5.13 -4.90
CA ALA A 119 13.19 5.23 -5.85
C ALA A 119 12.94 6.68 -6.34
N ALA A 120 13.16 7.67 -5.48
CA ALA A 120 12.91 9.07 -5.81
C ALA A 120 14.03 9.72 -6.65
N VAL A 121 15.31 9.39 -6.36
CA VAL A 121 16.44 10.18 -6.88
C VAL A 121 17.48 9.40 -7.69
N SER A 122 17.43 8.06 -7.69
CA SER A 122 18.43 7.27 -8.41
C SER A 122 18.30 7.45 -9.93
N LYS A 123 19.44 7.68 -10.60
CA LYS A 123 19.50 7.74 -12.07
C LYS A 123 19.09 6.40 -12.70
N GLU A 124 19.35 5.29 -12.02
CA GLU A 124 18.99 3.94 -12.48
C GLU A 124 17.49 3.81 -12.73
N ILE A 125 16.65 4.41 -11.87
CA ILE A 125 15.19 4.39 -12.00
C ILE A 125 14.73 4.98 -13.33
N ARG A 126 15.36 6.08 -13.75
CA ARG A 126 15.06 6.76 -15.03
C ARG A 126 15.67 6.03 -16.22
N GLN A 127 16.89 5.50 -16.07
CA GLN A 127 17.61 4.79 -17.12
C GLN A 127 16.95 3.44 -17.47
N ASP A 128 16.35 2.76 -16.49
CA ASP A 128 15.61 1.51 -16.67
C ASP A 128 14.15 1.66 -16.21
N ALA A 129 13.47 2.67 -16.74
CA ALA A 129 12.08 2.95 -16.39
C ALA A 129 11.16 1.73 -16.61
N SER A 130 11.44 0.90 -17.62
CA SER A 130 10.72 -0.36 -17.89
C SER A 130 10.73 -1.33 -16.71
N LYS A 131 11.84 -1.45 -15.99
CA LYS A 131 11.99 -2.33 -14.84
C LYS A 131 11.23 -1.83 -13.62
N TYR A 132 11.08 -0.51 -13.46
CA TYR A 132 10.58 0.10 -12.22
C TYR A 132 9.16 0.64 -12.30
N LYS A 133 8.71 1.11 -13.46
CA LYS A 133 7.42 1.79 -13.59
C LYS A 133 6.26 0.88 -13.17
N GLY A 134 5.39 1.38 -12.29
CA GLY A 134 4.26 0.63 -11.73
C GLY A 134 4.68 -0.60 -10.91
N LYS A 135 5.95 -0.75 -10.54
CA LYS A 135 6.40 -1.91 -9.75
C LYS A 135 6.38 -1.63 -8.25
N PHE A 136 6.49 -2.72 -7.50
CA PHE A 136 6.66 -2.70 -6.06
C PHE A 136 8.14 -2.92 -5.72
N VAL A 137 8.80 -1.86 -5.27
CA VAL A 137 10.24 -1.82 -5.04
C VAL A 137 10.55 -2.11 -3.56
N PHE A 138 11.45 -3.07 -3.35
CA PHE A 138 11.95 -3.54 -2.06
C PHE A 138 13.36 -3.00 -1.77
N PRO A 139 13.84 -3.11 -0.53
CA PRO A 139 15.21 -2.75 -0.18
C PRO A 139 16.25 -3.35 -1.13
N GLY A 140 17.25 -2.54 -1.47
CA GLY A 140 18.26 -2.89 -2.47
C GLY A 140 17.78 -2.81 -3.92
N GLY A 141 16.67 -2.12 -4.19
CA GLY A 141 16.16 -1.91 -5.57
C GLY A 141 15.53 -3.15 -6.19
N LYS A 142 15.22 -4.17 -5.39
CA LYS A 142 14.61 -5.43 -5.83
C LYS A 142 13.14 -5.18 -6.23
N ILE A 143 12.68 -5.85 -7.27
CA ILE A 143 11.27 -5.86 -7.63
C ILE A 143 10.61 -7.03 -6.91
N GLY A 144 9.55 -6.75 -6.16
CA GLY A 144 8.76 -7.79 -5.50
C GLY A 144 7.34 -7.86 -6.04
N ASP A 145 6.69 -8.97 -5.73
CA ASP A 145 5.32 -9.23 -6.15
C ASP A 145 4.33 -8.63 -5.14
N PRO A 146 3.41 -7.76 -5.58
CA PRO A 146 2.31 -7.31 -4.73
C PRO A 146 1.32 -8.45 -4.49
N ASN A 147 0.33 -8.21 -3.62
CA ASN A 147 -0.76 -9.18 -3.46
C ASN A 147 -1.45 -9.44 -4.83
N PRO A 148 -1.86 -10.68 -5.15
CA PRO A 148 -2.51 -11.01 -6.42
C PRO A 148 -3.71 -10.13 -6.79
N VAL A 149 -4.40 -9.52 -5.80
CA VAL A 149 -5.46 -8.53 -6.03
C VAL A 149 -4.98 -7.37 -6.91
N ALA A 150 -3.69 -7.02 -6.87
CA ALA A 150 -3.12 -5.93 -7.64
C ALA A 150 -3.17 -6.19 -9.16
N SER A 151 -3.15 -7.46 -9.56
CA SER A 151 -3.31 -7.87 -10.96
C SER A 151 -4.79 -8.01 -11.38
N ASN A 152 -5.74 -7.85 -10.45
CA ASN A 152 -7.16 -7.88 -10.76
C ASN A 152 -7.61 -6.51 -11.28
N LYS A 153 -7.88 -6.42 -12.58
CA LYS A 153 -8.29 -5.18 -13.26
C LYS A 153 -9.53 -4.54 -12.65
N GLU A 154 -10.53 -5.33 -12.25
CA GLU A 154 -11.76 -4.81 -11.67
C GLU A 154 -11.52 -4.17 -10.29
N GLN A 155 -10.67 -4.80 -9.47
CA GLN A 155 -10.28 -4.26 -8.18
C GLN A 155 -9.43 -2.99 -8.34
N ALA A 156 -8.52 -2.98 -9.33
CA ALA A 156 -7.65 -1.84 -9.59
C ALA A 156 -8.40 -0.61 -10.08
N THR A 157 -9.26 -0.78 -11.09
CA THR A 157 -10.10 0.33 -11.60
C THR A 157 -11.16 0.73 -10.59
N GLY A 158 -11.69 -0.23 -9.84
CA GLY A 158 -12.60 -0.03 -8.72
C GLY A 158 -12.00 0.89 -7.66
N LEU A 159 -10.79 0.57 -7.17
CA LEU A 159 -10.09 1.38 -6.19
C LEU A 159 -9.93 2.82 -6.67
N TRP A 160 -9.50 3.00 -7.92
CA TRP A 160 -9.29 4.32 -8.51
C TRP A 160 -10.58 5.13 -8.57
N ARG A 161 -11.65 4.53 -9.10
CA ARG A 161 -12.96 5.18 -9.18
C ARG A 161 -13.44 5.61 -7.80
N ASN A 162 -13.47 4.68 -6.85
CA ASN A 162 -13.99 4.96 -5.52
C ASN A 162 -13.12 5.99 -4.78
N ALA A 163 -11.80 5.97 -4.98
CA ALA A 163 -10.90 6.98 -4.40
C ALA A 163 -11.20 8.39 -4.94
N ASN A 164 -11.44 8.52 -6.25
CA ASN A 164 -11.83 9.79 -6.86
C ASN A 164 -13.20 10.25 -6.35
N GLU A 165 -14.17 9.34 -6.23
CA GLU A 165 -15.50 9.63 -5.70
C GLU A 165 -15.44 10.12 -4.26
N GLU A 166 -14.67 9.45 -3.39
CA GLU A 166 -14.49 9.84 -2.00
C GLU A 166 -13.83 11.23 -1.89
N VAL A 167 -12.72 11.45 -2.61
CA VAL A 167 -12.05 12.76 -2.60
C VAL A 167 -12.97 13.87 -3.13
N ASN A 168 -13.70 13.62 -4.21
CA ASN A 168 -14.67 14.57 -4.75
C ASN A 168 -15.83 14.84 -3.78
N SER A 169 -16.26 13.84 -3.00
CA SER A 169 -17.24 14.01 -1.94
C SER A 169 -16.75 14.98 -0.87
N GLN A 170 -15.51 14.79 -0.40
CA GLN A 170 -14.87 15.66 0.59
C GLN A 170 -14.66 17.08 0.06
N LEU A 171 -14.22 17.23 -1.20
CA LEU A 171 -14.06 18.55 -1.84
C LEU A 171 -15.39 19.30 -1.93
N ARG A 172 -16.47 18.63 -2.36
CA ARG A 172 -17.82 19.22 -2.39
C ARG A 172 -18.30 19.65 -1.00
N ALA A 173 -18.06 18.82 0.02
CA ALA A 173 -18.40 19.16 1.40
C ALA A 173 -17.68 20.41 1.92
N GLN A 174 -16.49 20.70 1.36
CA GLN A 174 -15.69 21.89 1.66
C GLN A 174 -15.96 23.07 0.70
N GLY A 175 -16.90 22.94 -0.24
CA GLY A 175 -17.19 23.96 -1.25
C GLY A 175 -16.09 24.15 -2.30
N LEU A 176 -15.19 23.17 -2.46
CA LEU A 176 -14.09 23.18 -3.41
C LEU A 176 -14.47 22.50 -4.74
N PRO A 177 -13.85 22.88 -5.88
CA PRO A 177 -14.07 22.19 -7.15
C PRO A 177 -13.58 20.75 -7.09
N GLY A 178 -14.24 19.86 -7.83
CA GLY A 178 -13.83 18.46 -7.96
C GLY A 178 -12.50 18.30 -8.71
N LEU A 179 -11.92 17.11 -8.58
CA LEU A 179 -10.74 16.69 -9.31
C LEU A 179 -10.97 16.74 -10.82
N GLN A 180 -9.91 17.08 -11.56
CA GLN A 180 -9.89 16.98 -13.01
C GLN A 180 -9.95 15.51 -13.45
N PRO A 181 -10.51 15.22 -14.63
CA PRO A 181 -10.54 13.86 -15.17
C PRO A 181 -9.13 13.34 -15.49
N TRP A 182 -8.97 12.02 -15.39
CA TRP A 182 -7.73 11.27 -15.62
C TRP A 182 -7.84 10.31 -16.79
#